data_AF-A0A521GNZ9-F1
#
_entry.id   AF-A0A521GNZ9-F1
#
_cell.length_a   1.000
_cell.length_b   1.000
_cell.length_c   1.000
_cell.angle_alpha   90.00
_cell.angle_beta   90.00
_cell.angle_gamma   90.00
#
_symmetry.space_group_name_H-M   'P 1'
#
loop_
_entity.id
_entity.type
_entity.pdbx_description
1 polymer ?
#
loop_
_entity_poly.entity_id
_entity_poly.type
_entity_poly.pdbx_seq_one_letter_code
_entity_poly.pdbx_strand_id
1 'polypeptide(L)'
;MDNQAFIDGQNLHLGTTTSRPAWKIDLIRFRNYLTRKYSVDKAYYFMGTVDDSQTEMYNHIQEAGYILAFRTHNPKMASIKKGNVDTDVVFTIMRKLYKKELKGKVILVSGDGDYFKMVDFLISEEKFEKILFPAHGKASSLYRNLAPNYFDYLDNPDLKKKIAYQR
;
A
#
# COMPACT_ATOMS: atom_id res chain seq x y z
N MET A 1 -15.56 12.68 -0.88
CA MET A 1 -14.16 12.31 -0.55
C MET A 1 -14.22 10.86 -0.18
N ASP A 2 -13.86 9.95 -1.08
CA ASP A 2 -14.24 8.53 -0.91
C ASP A 2 -13.21 7.56 -1.49
N ASN A 3 -12.00 8.05 -1.75
CA ASN A 3 -10.93 7.19 -2.24
C ASN A 3 -10.46 6.26 -1.12
N GLN A 4 -10.00 5.08 -1.50
CA GLN A 4 -9.51 4.08 -0.55
C GLN A 4 -8.08 3.69 -0.91
N ALA A 5 -7.21 3.67 0.10
CA ALA A 5 -5.83 3.24 -0.04
C ALA A 5 -5.67 1.79 0.41
N PHE A 6 -4.89 1.02 -0.34
CA PHE A 6 -4.54 -0.37 -0.05
C PHE A 6 -3.01 -0.45 -0.05
N ILE A 7 -2.45 -0.72 1.13
CA ILE A 7 -1.02 -0.67 1.37
C ILE A 7 -0.52 -2.09 1.58
N ASP A 8 0.39 -2.53 0.72
CA ASP A 8 1.19 -3.71 0.97
C ASP A 8 2.28 -3.35 1.98
N GLY A 9 2.07 -3.72 3.25
CA GLY A 9 2.93 -3.31 4.35
C GLY A 9 4.36 -3.85 4.22
N GLN A 10 4.52 -5.05 3.68
CA GLN A 10 5.84 -5.65 3.48
C GLN A 10 6.56 -4.95 2.33
N ASN A 11 5.87 -4.69 1.21
CA ASN A 11 6.47 -4.01 0.08
C ASN A 11 6.85 -2.56 0.42
N LEU A 12 6.00 -1.85 1.17
CA LEU A 12 6.30 -0.50 1.66
C LEU A 12 7.53 -0.48 2.58
N HIS A 13 7.56 -1.39 3.58
CA HIS A 13 8.64 -1.45 4.55
C HIS A 13 9.97 -1.81 3.87
N LEU A 14 10.02 -2.91 3.12
CA LEU A 14 11.24 -3.35 2.44
C LEU A 14 11.64 -2.35 1.35
N GLY A 15 10.69 -1.79 0.60
CA GLY A 15 10.96 -0.84 -0.46
C GLY A 15 11.67 0.43 0.02
N THR A 16 11.31 0.93 1.20
CA THR A 16 11.93 2.15 1.78
C THR A 16 13.18 1.88 2.61
N THR A 17 13.21 0.80 3.39
CA THR A 17 14.37 0.48 4.26
C THR A 17 15.54 -0.11 3.50
N THR A 18 15.31 -0.74 2.35
CA THR A 18 16.36 -1.29 1.48
C THR A 18 16.73 -0.38 0.31
N SER A 19 16.14 0.82 0.20
CA SER A 19 16.56 1.81 -0.79
C SER A 19 17.92 2.41 -0.43
N ARG A 20 18.54 3.14 -1.37
CA ARG A 20 19.80 3.85 -1.15
C ARG A 20 19.62 5.34 -1.50
N PRO A 21 19.60 6.26 -0.52
CA PRO A 21 19.71 6.03 0.92
C PRO A 21 18.45 5.38 1.52
N ALA A 22 18.65 4.52 2.52
CA ALA A 22 17.57 3.91 3.28
C ALA A 22 16.80 5.00 4.05
N TRP A 23 15.50 4.81 4.21
CA TRP A 23 14.66 5.72 4.97
C TRP A 23 13.46 5.00 5.57
N LYS A 24 12.77 5.69 6.49
CA LYS A 24 11.58 5.18 7.15
C LYS A 24 10.45 6.19 6.98
N ILE A 25 9.27 5.68 6.64
CA ILE A 25 8.04 6.46 6.56
C ILE A 25 7.50 6.69 7.97
N ASP A 26 7.17 7.94 8.27
CA ASP A 26 6.31 8.30 9.39
C ASP A 26 4.85 8.04 8.96
N LEU A 27 4.22 7.03 9.57
CA LEU A 27 2.89 6.57 9.18
C LEU A 27 1.81 7.62 9.41
N ILE A 28 1.93 8.46 10.45
CA ILE A 28 0.96 9.53 10.73
C ILE A 28 1.05 10.58 9.62
N ARG A 29 2.27 11.00 9.27
CA ARG A 29 2.48 11.96 8.16
C ARG A 29 2.03 11.38 6.83
N PHE A 30 2.30 10.10 6.59
CA PHE A 30 1.87 9.44 5.36
C PHE A 30 0.35 9.32 5.28
N ARG A 31 -0.35 8.97 6.37
CA ARG A 31 -1.81 8.98 6.42
C ARG A 31 -2.38 10.35 6.08
N ASN A 32 -1.81 11.41 6.67
CA ASN A 32 -2.21 12.78 6.40
C ASN A 32 -1.98 13.19 4.94
N TYR A 33 -0.86 12.77 4.35
CA TYR A 33 -0.58 12.97 2.94
C TYR A 33 -1.63 12.28 2.05
N LEU A 34 -1.95 11.01 2.31
CA LEU A 34 -2.98 10.27 1.57
C LEU A 34 -4.35 10.97 1.64
N THR A 35 -4.75 11.45 2.84
CA THR A 35 -5.99 12.21 3.00
C THR A 35 -5.98 13.49 2.17
N ARG A 36 -4.94 14.32 2.32
CA ARG A 36 -4.91 15.67 1.73
C ARG A 36 -4.69 15.65 0.23
N LYS A 37 -3.79 14.78 -0.26
CA LYS A 37 -3.39 14.75 -1.68
C LYS A 37 -4.36 13.96 -2.53
N TYR A 38 -4.87 12.84 -2.01
CA TYR A 38 -5.67 11.88 -2.78
C TYR A 38 -7.09 11.69 -2.23
N SER A 39 -7.53 12.51 -1.27
CA SER A 39 -8.87 12.41 -0.68
C SER A 39 -9.19 11.00 -0.14
N VAL A 40 -8.19 10.33 0.44
CA VAL A 40 -8.33 8.98 1.01
C VAL A 40 -9.09 9.03 2.33
N ASP A 41 -10.27 8.41 2.33
CA ASP A 41 -11.12 8.23 3.52
C ASP A 41 -10.66 7.01 4.34
N LYS A 42 -10.50 5.85 3.69
CA LYS A 42 -10.05 4.60 4.34
C LYS A 42 -8.71 4.14 3.79
N ALA A 43 -7.79 3.78 4.68
CA ALA A 43 -6.50 3.22 4.32
C ALA A 43 -6.32 1.84 4.98
N TYR A 44 -6.27 0.79 4.18
CA TYR A 44 -6.07 -0.59 4.64
C TYR A 44 -4.60 -0.94 4.57
N TYR A 45 -4.02 -1.37 5.68
CA TYR A 45 -2.62 -1.76 5.79
C TYR A 45 -2.51 -3.28 5.91
N PHE A 46 -2.06 -3.93 4.84
CA PHE A 46 -2.01 -5.37 4.74
C PHE A 46 -0.73 -5.93 5.34
N MET A 47 -0.88 -6.96 6.17
CA MET A 47 0.21 -7.65 6.84
C MET A 47 0.04 -9.17 6.75
N GLY A 48 1.14 -9.89 6.94
CA GLY A 48 1.14 -11.35 7.03
C GLY A 48 0.37 -11.87 8.26
N THR A 49 0.79 -13.01 8.80
CA THR A 49 0.13 -13.54 10.01
C THR A 49 0.36 -12.65 11.22
N VAL A 50 -0.61 -12.60 12.14
CA VAL A 50 -0.46 -11.95 13.44
C VAL A 50 0.71 -12.57 14.21
N ASP A 51 1.49 -11.71 14.86
CA ASP A 51 2.60 -12.05 15.74
C ASP A 51 2.48 -11.20 17.01
N ASP A 52 2.21 -11.84 18.15
CA ASP A 52 1.96 -11.15 19.42
C ASP A 52 3.18 -10.31 19.87
N SER A 53 4.39 -10.67 19.43
CA SER A 53 5.60 -9.89 19.72
C SER A 53 5.63 -8.52 19.02
N GLN A 54 4.76 -8.30 18.03
CA GLN A 54 4.68 -7.09 17.23
C GLN A 54 3.50 -6.17 17.60
N THR A 55 2.88 -6.40 18.76
CA THR A 55 1.70 -5.67 19.23
C THR A 55 1.88 -4.14 19.21
N GLU A 56 3.06 -3.64 19.61
CA GLU A 56 3.34 -2.20 19.61
C GLU A 56 3.31 -1.60 18.20
N MET A 57 3.85 -2.32 17.21
CA MET A 57 3.80 -1.91 15.81
C MET A 57 2.37 -1.90 15.28
N TYR A 58 1.56 -2.90 15.64
CA TYR A 58 0.14 -2.93 15.25
C TYR A 58 -0.63 -1.74 15.82
N ASN A 59 -0.43 -1.45 17.11
CA ASN A 59 -1.04 -0.30 17.77
C ASN A 59 -0.62 1.00 17.07
N HIS A 60 0.67 1.18 16.78
CA HIS A 60 1.16 2.36 16.08
C HIS A 60 0.52 2.53 14.69
N ILE A 61 0.36 1.45 13.92
CA ILE A 61 -0.32 1.50 12.61
C ILE A 61 -1.79 1.91 12.76
N GLN A 62 -2.50 1.36 13.75
CA GLN A 62 -3.91 1.68 14.00
C GLN A 62 -4.10 3.13 14.49
N GLU A 63 -3.27 3.58 15.44
CA GLU A 63 -3.27 4.95 15.95
C GLU A 63 -2.94 5.98 14.86
N ALA A 64 -2.11 5.61 13.89
CA ALA A 64 -1.86 6.42 12.69
C ALA A 64 -3.05 6.50 11.73
N GLY A 65 -4.17 5.81 12.03
CA GLY A 65 -5.43 5.91 11.28
C GLY A 65 -5.57 4.90 10.13
N TYR A 66 -4.85 3.79 10.20
CA TYR A 66 -4.97 2.68 9.24
C TYR A 66 -5.85 1.56 9.78
N ILE A 67 -6.53 0.87 8.87
CA ILE A 67 -7.27 -0.36 9.14
C ILE A 67 -6.32 -1.53 8.87
N LEU A 68 -5.90 -2.24 9.92
CA LEU A 68 -5.08 -3.43 9.75
C LEU A 68 -5.88 -4.55 9.08
N ALA A 69 -5.29 -5.15 8.04
CA ALA A 69 -5.84 -6.30 7.33
C ALA A 69 -4.79 -7.41 7.33
N PHE A 70 -5.00 -8.45 8.14
CA PHE A 70 -4.11 -9.59 8.19
C PHE A 70 -4.51 -10.64 7.15
N ARG A 71 -3.51 -11.34 6.62
CA ARG A 71 -3.75 -12.50 5.76
C ARG A 71 -4.61 -13.55 6.46
N THR A 72 -5.59 -14.08 5.74
CA THR A 72 -6.49 -15.10 6.26
C THR A 72 -5.86 -16.50 6.13
N HIS A 73 -5.04 -16.97 7.08
CA HIS A 73 -4.51 -18.35 7.05
C HIS A 73 -4.52 -19.07 8.40
N ASN A 74 -4.63 -20.39 8.30
CA ASN A 74 -4.65 -21.34 9.41
C ASN A 74 -3.23 -21.42 10.03
N PRO A 75 -3.04 -21.14 11.34
CA PRO A 75 -1.73 -21.06 11.99
C PRO A 75 -0.87 -22.33 11.91
N LYS A 76 -1.44 -23.45 11.45
CA LYS A 76 -0.76 -24.76 11.32
C LYS A 76 0.03 -24.98 10.03
N MET A 77 -0.02 -24.09 9.04
CA MET A 77 0.78 -24.22 7.82
C MET A 77 2.08 -23.42 7.91
N ALA A 78 3.10 -24.03 8.52
CA ALA A 78 4.46 -23.52 8.54
C ALA A 78 5.11 -23.68 7.16
N SER A 79 4.83 -22.75 6.24
CA SER A 79 5.57 -22.66 4.97
C SER A 79 6.03 -21.23 4.72
N ILE A 80 7.17 -21.13 4.05
CA ILE A 80 8.05 -19.98 3.81
C ILE A 80 7.33 -18.76 3.19
N LYS A 81 6.09 -18.89 2.70
CA LYS A 81 5.24 -17.79 2.21
C LYS A 81 4.54 -16.99 3.32
N LYS A 82 5.13 -16.81 4.51
CA LYS A 82 4.44 -16.27 5.70
C LYS A 82 4.01 -14.79 5.60
N GLY A 83 4.59 -14.01 4.68
CA GLY A 83 4.39 -12.56 4.58
C GLY A 83 3.68 -12.02 3.34
N ASN A 84 3.57 -12.79 2.26
CA ASN A 84 2.92 -12.30 1.02
C ASN A 84 1.41 -12.12 1.23
N VAL A 85 0.91 -10.93 0.87
CA VAL A 85 -0.49 -10.49 1.06
C VAL A 85 -1.19 -10.21 -0.26
N ASP A 86 -0.57 -10.52 -1.40
CA ASP A 86 -0.98 -10.02 -2.70
C ASP A 86 -2.39 -10.47 -3.06
N THR A 87 -2.69 -11.75 -2.78
CA THR A 87 -4.03 -12.31 -3.00
C THR A 87 -5.07 -11.65 -2.10
N ASP A 88 -4.76 -11.37 -0.84
CA ASP A 88 -5.68 -10.70 0.09
C ASP A 88 -5.95 -9.25 -0.32
N VAL A 89 -4.92 -8.52 -0.78
CA VAL A 89 -5.04 -7.17 -1.33
C VAL A 89 -5.94 -7.17 -2.57
N VAL A 90 -5.60 -8.01 -3.57
CA VAL A 90 -6.36 -8.12 -4.82
C VAL A 90 -7.81 -8.50 -4.53
N PHE A 91 -8.03 -9.57 -3.75
CA PHE A 91 -9.38 -10.03 -3.43
C PHE A 91 -10.19 -8.96 -2.68
N THR A 92 -9.59 -8.25 -1.74
CA THR A 92 -10.28 -7.19 -1.00
C THR A 92 -10.72 -6.06 -1.93
N ILE A 93 -9.84 -5.60 -2.83
CA ILE A 93 -10.17 -4.55 -3.80
C ILE A 93 -11.29 -5.02 -4.74
N MET A 94 -11.14 -6.21 -5.32
CA MET A 94 -12.10 -6.77 -6.27
C MET A 94 -13.47 -7.04 -5.62
N ARG A 95 -13.49 -7.54 -4.37
CA ARG A 95 -14.72 -7.73 -3.60
C ARG A 95 -15.42 -6.40 -3.37
N LYS A 96 -14.68 -5.35 -2.99
CA LYS A 96 -15.24 -4.02 -2.77
C LYS A 96 -15.76 -3.38 -4.05
N LEU A 97 -15.08 -3.61 -5.17
CA LEU A 97 -15.55 -3.21 -6.49
C LEU A 97 -16.89 -3.91 -6.81
N TYR A 98 -16.91 -5.24 -6.74
CA TYR A 98 -18.09 -6.06 -7.04
C TYR A 98 -19.29 -5.72 -6.14
N LYS A 99 -19.06 -5.53 -4.84
CA LYS A 99 -20.09 -5.16 -3.85
C LYS A 99 -20.47 -3.68 -3.89
N LYS A 100 -19.91 -2.88 -4.80
CA LYS A 100 -20.14 -1.42 -4.94
C LYS A 100 -19.80 -0.64 -3.67
N GLU A 101 -18.80 -1.09 -2.92
CA GLU A 101 -18.26 -0.42 -1.73
C GLU A 101 -17.16 0.60 -2.06
N LEU A 102 -16.61 0.56 -3.29
CA LEU A 102 -15.69 1.57 -3.82
C LEU A 102 -16.48 2.73 -4.43
N LYS A 103 -16.85 3.68 -3.56
CA LYS A 103 -17.47 4.95 -3.96
C LYS A 103 -16.51 5.82 -4.78
N GLY A 104 -15.28 6.00 -4.30
CA GLY A 104 -14.20 6.67 -5.02
C GLY A 104 -13.30 5.70 -5.80
N LYS A 105 -12.03 6.08 -5.93
CA LYS A 105 -10.99 5.34 -6.64
C LYS A 105 -9.99 4.67 -5.68
N VAL A 106 -9.23 3.73 -6.23
CA VAL A 106 -8.20 2.96 -5.54
C VAL A 106 -6.86 3.68 -5.62
N ILE A 107 -6.20 3.80 -4.46
CA ILE A 107 -4.78 4.10 -4.35
C ILE A 107 -4.08 2.81 -3.88
N LEU A 108 -3.09 2.33 -4.63
CA LEU A 108 -2.29 1.17 -4.25
C LEU A 108 -0.91 1.65 -3.79
N VAL A 109 -0.38 1.10 -2.70
CA VAL A 109 1.01 1.34 -2.26
C VAL A 109 1.77 0.03 -2.33
N SER A 110 2.48 -0.16 -3.44
CA SER A 110 3.37 -1.29 -3.70
C SER A 110 4.17 -1.00 -4.97
N GLY A 111 5.32 -1.67 -5.13
CA GLY A 111 6.04 -1.77 -6.40
C GLY A 111 5.95 -3.14 -7.07
N ASP A 112 5.20 -4.08 -6.50
CA ASP A 112 5.11 -5.43 -7.01
C ASP A 112 4.36 -5.51 -8.36
N GLY A 113 4.92 -6.29 -9.27
CA GLY A 113 4.35 -6.55 -10.59
C GLY A 113 3.12 -7.45 -10.55
N ASP A 114 2.94 -8.25 -9.50
CA ASP A 114 1.79 -9.15 -9.38
C ASP A 114 0.45 -8.40 -9.31
N TYR A 115 0.47 -7.12 -8.91
CA TYR A 115 -0.70 -6.24 -8.94
C TYR A 115 -1.00 -5.64 -10.33
N PHE A 116 -0.10 -5.74 -11.31
CA PHE A 116 -0.20 -5.01 -12.57
C PHE A 116 -1.52 -5.28 -13.31
N LYS A 117 -1.94 -6.54 -13.41
CA LYS A 117 -3.20 -6.91 -14.08
C LYS A 117 -4.44 -6.29 -13.40
N MET A 118 -4.43 -6.21 -12.07
CA MET A 118 -5.50 -5.56 -11.32
C MET A 118 -5.47 -4.05 -11.55
N VAL A 119 -4.29 -3.42 -11.55
CA VAL A 119 -4.14 -1.99 -11.83
C VAL A 119 -4.66 -1.65 -13.22
N ASP A 120 -4.26 -2.40 -14.24
CA ASP A 120 -4.69 -2.22 -15.63
C ASP A 120 -6.23 -2.32 -15.76
N PHE A 121 -6.83 -3.34 -15.15
CA PHE A 121 -8.28 -3.50 -15.10
C PHE A 121 -8.98 -2.34 -14.36
N LEU A 122 -8.47 -1.89 -13.21
CA LEU A 122 -9.08 -0.78 -12.48
C LEU A 122 -8.97 0.55 -13.25
N ILE A 123 -7.95 0.72 -14.09
CA ILE A 123 -7.82 1.87 -14.99
C ILE A 123 -8.91 1.82 -16.05
N SER A 124 -9.14 0.67 -16.70
CA SER A 124 -10.20 0.54 -17.70
C SER A 124 -11.60 0.74 -17.12
N GLU A 125 -11.80 0.40 -15.85
CA GLU A 125 -13.05 0.62 -15.12
C GLU A 125 -13.19 2.03 -14.52
N GLU A 126 -12.25 2.95 -14.79
CA GLU A 126 -12.19 4.30 -14.19
C GLU A 126 -12.17 4.32 -12.64
N LYS A 127 -11.74 3.21 -12.02
CA LYS A 127 -11.69 3.02 -10.57
C LYS A 127 -10.29 3.12 -9.97
N PHE A 128 -9.29 3.46 -10.78
CA PHE A 128 -7.91 3.64 -10.33
C PHE A 128 -7.49 5.11 -10.27
N GLU A 129 -6.81 5.50 -9.19
CA GLU A 129 -6.26 6.86 -9.01
C GLU A 129 -4.74 6.88 -9.12
N LYS A 130 -4.04 6.03 -8.36
CA LYS A 130 -2.57 6.04 -8.31
C LYS A 130 -1.99 4.74 -7.74
N ILE A 131 -0.84 4.32 -8.25
CA ILE A 131 0.10 3.46 -7.53
C ILE A 131 1.23 4.32 -6.95
N LEU A 132 1.53 4.16 -5.66
CA LEU A 132 2.62 4.84 -4.98
C LEU A 132 3.76 3.86 -4.78
N PHE A 133 4.82 4.04 -5.55
CA PHE A 133 6.00 3.19 -5.47
C PHE A 133 6.85 3.59 -4.27
N PRO A 134 7.29 2.63 -3.42
CA PRO A 134 8.11 2.95 -2.25
C PRO A 134 9.43 3.66 -2.58
N ALA A 135 10.02 3.34 -3.75
CA ALA A 135 11.22 4.00 -4.27
C ALA A 135 11.37 3.78 -5.79
N HIS A 136 12.14 4.63 -6.48
CA HIS A 136 12.36 4.54 -7.93
C HIS A 136 12.88 3.19 -8.41
N GLY A 137 13.74 2.52 -7.62
CA GLY A 137 14.29 1.20 -7.94
C GLY A 137 13.44 0.01 -7.49
N LYS A 138 12.20 0.24 -7.04
CA LYS A 138 11.33 -0.79 -6.47
C LYS A 138 10.05 -1.03 -7.29
N ALA A 139 9.82 -0.25 -8.35
CA ALA A 139 8.74 -0.49 -9.28
C ALA A 139 9.08 -1.64 -10.24
N SER A 140 8.17 -2.61 -10.38
CA SER A 140 8.28 -3.66 -11.39
C SER A 140 8.36 -3.07 -12.81
N SER A 141 9.13 -3.73 -13.67
CA SER A 141 9.27 -3.34 -15.09
C SER A 141 7.96 -3.40 -15.87
N LEU A 142 6.95 -4.12 -15.37
CA LEU A 142 5.60 -4.15 -15.94
C LEU A 142 4.95 -2.74 -15.96
N TYR A 143 5.31 -1.86 -15.03
CA TYR A 143 4.79 -0.49 -14.98
C TYR A 143 5.52 0.50 -15.90
N ARG A 144 6.49 0.05 -16.72
CA ARG A 144 7.28 0.95 -17.59
C ARG A 144 6.43 1.79 -18.54
N ASN A 145 5.32 1.23 -19.02
CA ASN A 145 4.41 1.89 -19.94
C ASN A 145 3.16 2.46 -19.25
N LEU A 146 3.11 2.45 -17.91
CA LEU A 146 2.01 3.02 -17.17
C LEU A 146 2.02 4.55 -17.36
N ALA A 147 0.88 5.14 -17.68
CA ALA A 147 0.81 6.58 -17.93
C ALA A 147 1.23 7.38 -16.67
N PRO A 148 1.97 8.50 -16.81
CA PRO A 148 2.53 9.26 -15.67
C PRO A 148 1.50 9.75 -14.65
N ASN A 149 0.24 9.92 -15.06
CA ASN A 149 -0.84 10.29 -14.16
C ASN A 149 -1.28 9.15 -13.22
N TYR A 150 -0.84 7.91 -13.42
CA TYR A 150 -1.24 6.76 -12.61
C TYR A 150 -0.20 6.31 -11.60
N PHE A 151 0.98 6.94 -11.52
CA PHE A 151 1.96 6.61 -10.49
C PHE A 151 2.66 7.82 -9.87
N ASP A 152 3.24 7.62 -8.70
CA ASP A 152 4.16 8.56 -8.05
C ASP A 152 5.19 7.76 -7.23
N TYR A 153 6.33 8.37 -6.92
CA TYR A 153 7.40 7.75 -6.12
C TYR A 153 7.48 8.40 -4.75
N LEU A 154 7.36 7.60 -3.69
CA LEU A 154 7.39 8.09 -2.30
C LEU A 154 8.76 8.66 -1.90
N ASP A 155 9.83 8.25 -2.58
CA ASP A 155 11.19 8.75 -2.35
C ASP A 155 11.53 10.02 -3.16
N ASN A 156 10.58 10.60 -3.90
CA ASN A 156 10.72 11.94 -4.48
C ASN A 156 11.12 12.94 -3.39
N PRO A 157 12.19 13.75 -3.54
CA PRO A 157 12.79 14.52 -2.45
C PRO A 157 11.80 15.37 -1.64
N ASP A 158 10.92 16.10 -2.32
CA ASP A 158 9.92 16.97 -1.68
C ASP A 158 8.84 16.18 -0.95
N LEU A 159 8.46 15.02 -1.49
CA LEU A 159 7.48 14.13 -0.86
C LEU A 159 8.11 13.44 0.35
N LYS A 160 9.28 12.83 0.17
CA LYS A 160 10.06 12.17 1.21
C LYS A 160 10.28 13.09 2.41
N LYS A 161 10.62 14.36 2.19
CA LYS A 161 10.77 15.35 3.29
C LYS A 161 9.49 15.54 4.12
N LYS A 162 8.31 15.38 3.51
CA LYS A 162 7.01 15.53 4.17
C LYS A 162 6.58 14.28 4.93
N ILE A 163 6.94 13.09 4.46
CA ILE A 163 6.41 11.81 4.99
C ILE A 163 7.46 10.92 5.65
N ALA A 164 8.75 11.25 5.60
CA ALA A 164 9.79 10.53 6.32
C ALA A 164 9.83 10.95 7.80
N TYR A 165 10.31 10.05 8.65
CA TYR A 165 10.76 10.42 9.99
C TYR A 165 11.86 11.49 9.89
N GLN A 166 11.64 12.61 10.56
CA GLN A 166 12.67 13.64 10.71
C GLN A 166 13.50 13.30 11.95
N ARG A 167 14.83 13.38 11.80
CA ARG A 167 15.74 13.39 12.93
C ARG A 167 15.72 14.76 13.60
#